data_AF-A0A7J8G4C9-F1
#
_entry.id   AF-A0A7J8G4C9-F1
#
_cell.length_a   1.000
_cell.length_b   1.000
_cell.length_c   1.000
_cell.angle_alpha   90.00
_cell.angle_beta   90.00
_cell.angle_gamma   90.00
#
_symmetry.space_group_name_H-M   'P 1'
#
loop_
_entity.id
_entity.type
_entity.pdbx_description
1 polymer ?
#
loop_
_entity_poly.entity_id
_entity_poly.type
_entity_poly.pdbx_seq_one_letter_code
_entity_poly.pdbx_strand_id
1 'polypeptide(L)'
;MRQHQRFMDHTLCLLTSSSLEFLLRPLLRIADRAPIGKTFGDILQPVNPTYRVGEVAEVVFVGANPKNSAENRTHQTFLTVEKYEATLTSWQIVHNDASWETRFYWHKGLLGLSNATIQWHIPDTAQPGIYRIRYFGHNRKQDFLKPAVILPFESTSSIFEVVAT
;
A
#
# COMPACT_ATOMS: atom_id res chain seq x y z
N MET A 1 7.38 48.63 49.98
CA MET A 1 8.66 48.22 50.60
C MET A 1 8.69 46.70 50.78
N ARG A 2 9.41 46.00 49.89
CA ARG A 2 10.36 44.90 50.15
C ARG A 2 10.57 44.12 48.85
N GLN A 3 11.77 44.31 48.29
CA GLN A 3 12.53 43.39 47.44
C GLN A 3 12.67 42.02 48.15
N HIS A 4 13.03 40.88 47.57
CA HIS A 4 13.68 40.39 46.36
C HIS A 4 13.25 38.89 46.28
N GLN A 5 13.23 38.18 45.16
CA GLN A 5 14.41 37.49 44.64
C GLN A 5 14.08 36.93 43.25
N ARG A 6 15.04 37.09 42.32
CA ARG A 6 15.03 36.56 40.95
C ARG A 6 15.07 35.02 40.97
N PHE A 7 14.39 34.39 40.01
CA PHE A 7 15.00 33.33 39.22
C PHE A 7 14.40 33.32 37.81
N MET A 8 15.27 33.52 36.82
CA MET A 8 14.96 33.44 35.39
C MET A 8 15.15 31.99 34.98
N ASP A 9 14.08 31.24 34.79
CA ASP A 9 14.17 29.96 34.07
C ASP A 9 13.97 30.21 32.57
N HIS A 10 15.07 30.64 31.94
CA HIS A 10 15.26 30.44 30.51
C HIS A 10 15.40 28.93 30.27
N THR A 11 14.28 28.23 30.12
CA THR A 11 14.30 26.93 29.46
C THR A 11 14.65 27.18 28.01
N LEU A 12 15.93 26.91 27.72
CA LEU A 12 16.53 26.90 26.41
C LEU A 12 15.69 25.98 25.52
N CYS A 13 14.84 26.57 24.67
CA CYS A 13 14.19 25.86 23.58
C CYS A 13 15.31 25.42 22.61
N LEU A 14 15.85 24.22 22.83
CA LEU A 14 16.76 23.57 21.91
C LEU A 14 15.96 23.27 20.64
N LEU A 15 16.02 24.20 19.69
CA LEU A 15 15.72 23.94 18.29
C LEU A 15 16.71 22.87 17.80
N THR A 16 16.36 21.60 17.95
CA THR A 16 17.05 20.53 17.24
C THR A 16 16.81 20.77 15.75
N SER A 17 17.86 21.22 15.08
CA SER A 17 17.87 21.57 13.66
C SER A 17 17.22 20.49 12.79
N SER A 18 16.04 20.77 12.22
CA SER A 18 15.32 19.85 11.31
C SER A 18 16.08 19.57 10.01
N SER A 19 17.12 20.35 9.70
CA SER A 19 17.91 20.26 8.47
C SER A 19 18.70 18.94 8.36
N LEU A 20 19.21 18.40 9.47
CA LEU A 20 20.01 17.17 9.44
C LEU A 20 19.14 15.91 9.26
N GLU A 21 17.91 15.91 9.77
CA GLU A 21 16.99 14.80 9.54
C GLU A 21 16.63 14.66 8.05
N PHE A 22 16.44 15.77 7.35
CA PHE A 22 16.11 15.74 5.93
C PHE A 22 17.25 15.15 5.09
N LEU A 23 18.50 15.44 5.48
CA LEU A 23 19.72 14.94 4.85
C LEU A 23 19.98 13.44 5.11
N LEU A 24 19.58 12.92 6.28
CA LEU A 24 19.83 11.52 6.67
C LEU A 24 18.70 10.55 6.27
N ARG A 25 17.48 11.05 5.98
CA ARG A 25 16.31 10.23 5.57
C ARG A 25 16.57 9.26 4.41
N PRO A 26 17.29 9.62 3.34
CA PRO A 26 17.59 8.70 2.24
C PRO A 26 18.52 7.55 2.65
N LEU A 27 19.40 7.79 3.62
CA LEU A 27 20.43 6.85 4.08
C LEU A 27 19.88 5.78 5.03
N LEU A 28 18.75 6.05 5.69
CA LEU A 28 18.09 5.15 6.64
C LEU A 28 16.97 4.28 6.00
N ARG A 29 16.67 4.48 4.71
CA ARG A 29 15.60 3.75 4.02
C ARG A 29 16.13 2.44 3.46
N ILE A 30 15.77 1.33 4.13
CA ILE A 30 16.08 -0.04 3.70
C ILE A 30 15.49 -0.29 2.30
N ALA A 31 16.23 -1.00 1.44
CA ALA A 31 15.72 -1.44 0.14
C ALA A 31 14.64 -2.50 0.31
N ASP A 32 13.59 -2.45 -0.50
CA ASP A 32 12.57 -3.49 -0.49
C ASP A 32 13.15 -4.78 -1.06
N ARG A 33 12.68 -5.92 -0.54
CA ARG A 33 13.04 -7.26 -1.02
C ARG A 33 11.79 -8.09 -1.22
N ALA A 34 11.79 -8.94 -2.24
CA ALA A 34 10.84 -10.03 -2.37
C ALA A 34 11.40 -11.30 -1.71
N PRO A 35 10.55 -12.24 -1.27
CA PRO A 35 10.98 -13.56 -0.84
C PRO A 35 11.78 -14.29 -1.92
N ILE A 36 12.62 -15.25 -1.52
CA ILE A 36 13.41 -16.06 -2.46
C ILE A 36 12.45 -16.78 -3.43
N GLY A 37 12.73 -16.67 -4.73
CA GLY A 37 11.92 -17.28 -5.79
C GLY A 37 10.60 -16.57 -6.07
N LYS A 38 10.36 -15.38 -5.49
CA LYS A 38 9.20 -14.54 -5.76
C LYS A 38 9.60 -13.15 -6.26
N THR A 39 8.64 -12.47 -6.88
CA THR A 39 8.76 -11.05 -7.27
C THR A 39 7.75 -10.17 -6.53
N PHE A 40 7.93 -8.85 -6.61
CA PHE A 40 6.96 -7.90 -6.06
C PHE A 40 5.61 -8.07 -6.75
N GLY A 41 4.56 -8.15 -5.94
CA GLY A 41 3.21 -8.38 -6.42
C GLY A 41 2.83 -9.85 -6.65
N ASP A 42 3.74 -10.80 -6.42
CA ASP A 42 3.36 -12.22 -6.40
C ASP A 42 2.30 -12.48 -5.33
N ILE A 43 1.32 -13.33 -5.64
CA ILE A 43 0.27 -13.73 -4.69
C ILE A 43 0.86 -14.64 -3.61
N LEU A 44 0.59 -14.30 -2.35
CA LEU A 44 0.90 -15.09 -1.15
C LEU A 44 -0.34 -15.82 -0.64
N GLN A 45 -1.50 -15.16 -0.70
CA GLN A 45 -2.80 -15.74 -0.38
C GLN A 45 -3.79 -15.32 -1.47
N PRO A 46 -4.34 -16.27 -2.25
CA PRO A 46 -5.30 -15.95 -3.29
C PRO A 46 -6.67 -15.63 -2.68
N VAL A 47 -7.51 -14.97 -3.47
CA VAL A 47 -8.96 -14.88 -3.20
C VAL A 47 -9.61 -16.26 -3.32
N ASN A 48 -10.73 -16.46 -2.61
CA ASN A 48 -11.65 -17.55 -2.92
C ASN A 48 -12.25 -17.38 -4.33
N PRO A 49 -12.65 -18.47 -5.00
CA PRO A 49 -13.23 -18.41 -6.34
C PRO A 49 -14.63 -17.79 -6.38
N THR A 50 -15.36 -17.79 -5.26
CA THR A 50 -16.73 -17.28 -5.18
C THR A 50 -16.97 -16.61 -3.83
N TYR A 51 -17.76 -15.53 -3.83
CA TYR A 51 -18.24 -14.82 -2.66
C TYR A 51 -19.71 -14.44 -2.80
N ARG A 52 -20.41 -14.26 -1.69
CA ARG A 52 -21.72 -13.63 -1.62
C ARG A 52 -21.58 -12.14 -1.32
N VAL A 53 -22.59 -11.36 -1.67
CA VAL A 53 -22.73 -9.99 -1.17
C VAL A 53 -22.69 -9.97 0.37
N GLY A 54 -22.06 -8.95 0.93
CA GLY A 54 -21.80 -8.83 2.38
C GLY A 54 -20.51 -9.51 2.86
N GLU A 55 -19.91 -10.40 2.07
CA GLU A 55 -18.63 -11.04 2.41
C GLU A 55 -17.42 -10.13 2.08
N VAL A 56 -16.23 -10.57 2.51
CA VAL A 56 -14.97 -9.86 2.27
C VAL A 56 -14.09 -10.68 1.36
N ALA A 57 -13.80 -10.15 0.17
CA ALA A 57 -12.78 -10.70 -0.70
C ALA A 57 -11.40 -10.17 -0.28
N GLU A 58 -10.50 -11.08 0.13
CA GLU A 58 -9.15 -10.75 0.58
C GLU A 58 -8.09 -11.40 -0.31
N VAL A 59 -7.06 -10.63 -0.66
CA VAL A 59 -5.86 -11.11 -1.33
C VAL A 59 -4.62 -10.55 -0.66
N VAL A 60 -3.58 -11.36 -0.54
CA VAL A 60 -2.28 -10.94 0.00
C VAL A 60 -1.21 -11.08 -1.07
N PHE A 61 -0.47 -10.00 -1.31
CA PHE A 61 0.63 -9.94 -2.25
C PHE A 61 1.97 -9.72 -1.54
N VAL A 62 3.06 -10.10 -2.20
CA VAL A 62 4.40 -9.59 -1.87
C VAL A 62 4.39 -8.08 -2.07
N GLY A 63 4.58 -7.32 -0.99
CA GLY A 63 4.48 -5.88 -0.99
C GLY A 63 5.83 -5.17 -1.09
N ALA A 64 5.75 -3.86 -1.30
CA ALA A 64 6.84 -2.92 -1.07
C ALA A 64 6.34 -1.76 -0.21
N ASN A 65 7.26 -0.99 0.40
CA ASN A 65 6.88 0.13 1.26
C ASN A 65 6.00 1.16 0.51
N PRO A 66 4.75 1.42 0.94
CA PRO A 66 3.80 2.30 0.24
C PRO A 66 4.30 3.74 0.09
N LYS A 67 5.21 4.17 0.97
CA LYS A 67 5.86 5.47 0.87
C LYS A 67 6.60 5.65 -0.46
N ASN A 68 7.05 4.57 -1.11
CA ASN A 68 7.70 4.65 -2.43
C ASN A 68 6.71 5.15 -3.49
N SER A 69 5.46 4.67 -3.45
CA SER A 69 4.43 5.12 -4.38
C SER A 69 3.88 6.49 -3.99
N ALA A 70 3.71 6.79 -2.70
CA ALA A 70 3.16 8.06 -2.24
C ALA A 70 4.06 9.27 -2.55
N GLU A 71 5.39 9.08 -2.58
CA GLU A 71 6.33 10.12 -3.00
C GLU A 71 6.36 10.30 -4.53
N ASN A 72 5.81 9.34 -5.29
CA ASN A 72 5.67 9.44 -6.73
C ASN A 72 4.38 10.19 -7.10
N ARG A 73 4.51 11.41 -7.62
CA ARG A 73 3.39 12.31 -7.93
C ARG A 73 2.45 11.82 -9.03
N THR A 74 2.83 10.79 -9.80
CA THR A 74 1.98 10.23 -10.86
C THR A 74 1.17 9.01 -10.40
N HIS A 75 1.39 8.51 -9.18
CA HIS A 75 0.68 7.35 -8.68
C HIS A 75 -0.73 7.73 -8.22
N GLN A 76 -1.74 7.04 -8.77
CA GLN A 76 -3.14 7.41 -8.58
C GLN A 76 -3.87 6.57 -7.53
N THR A 77 -3.54 5.28 -7.41
CA THR A 77 -4.19 4.36 -6.48
C THR A 77 -3.32 3.14 -6.20
N PHE A 78 -3.38 2.61 -4.98
CA PHE A 78 -2.71 1.37 -4.58
C PHE A 78 -3.47 0.13 -5.03
N LEU A 79 -4.78 0.21 -5.26
CA LEU A 79 -5.59 -0.95 -5.63
C LEU A 79 -6.76 -0.57 -6.53
N THR A 80 -7.22 -1.53 -7.33
CA THR A 80 -8.53 -1.46 -7.98
C THR A 80 -9.29 -2.76 -7.75
N VAL A 81 -10.61 -2.64 -7.60
CA VAL A 81 -11.55 -3.75 -7.81
C VAL A 81 -12.14 -3.54 -9.19
N GLU A 82 -12.05 -4.56 -10.03
CA GLU A 82 -12.51 -4.49 -11.41
C GLU A 82 -13.56 -5.55 -11.67
N LYS A 83 -14.66 -5.16 -12.33
CA LYS A 83 -15.72 -6.04 -12.81
C LYS A 83 -15.52 -6.31 -14.30
N TYR A 84 -15.67 -7.56 -14.73
CA TYR A 84 -15.65 -7.90 -16.14
C TYR A 84 -17.01 -7.59 -16.79
N GLU A 85 -17.00 -6.77 -17.84
CA GLU A 85 -18.17 -6.48 -18.67
C GLU A 85 -18.11 -7.24 -19.99
N ALA A 86 -18.95 -8.28 -20.10
CA ALA A 86 -18.96 -9.19 -21.24
C ALA A 86 -19.34 -8.49 -22.56
N THR A 87 -20.25 -7.51 -22.52
CA THR A 87 -20.70 -6.75 -23.69
C THR A 87 -19.57 -5.95 -24.34
N LEU A 88 -18.61 -5.48 -23.53
CA LEU A 88 -17.47 -4.69 -23.96
C LEU A 88 -16.17 -5.51 -24.01
N THR A 89 -16.21 -6.77 -23.57
CA THR A 89 -15.02 -7.64 -23.41
C THR A 89 -13.89 -6.93 -22.65
N SER A 90 -14.24 -6.22 -21.57
CA SER A 90 -13.31 -5.34 -20.86
C SER A 90 -13.50 -5.38 -19.34
N TRP A 91 -12.45 -4.98 -18.62
CA TRP A 91 -12.48 -4.81 -17.17
C TRP A 91 -12.78 -3.37 -16.83
N GLN A 92 -13.80 -3.14 -16.01
CA GLN A 92 -14.23 -1.82 -15.54
C GLN A 92 -13.86 -1.66 -14.08
N ILE A 93 -13.17 -0.58 -13.74
CA ILE A 93 -12.83 -0.25 -12.35
C ILE A 93 -14.12 0.18 -11.64
N VAL A 94 -14.52 -0.57 -10.62
CA VAL A 94 -15.71 -0.29 -9.81
C VAL A 94 -15.36 0.30 -8.45
N HIS A 95 -14.18 -0.03 -7.91
CA HIS A 95 -13.65 0.58 -6.68
C HIS A 95 -12.14 0.80 -6.80
N ASN A 96 -11.64 1.76 -6.03
CA ASN A 96 -10.22 2.06 -5.83
C ASN A 96 -9.94 2.25 -4.33
N ASP A 97 -8.70 2.53 -3.96
CA ASP A 97 -8.28 2.77 -2.56
C ASP A 97 -8.94 3.98 -1.85
N ALA A 98 -9.67 4.83 -2.58
CA ALA A 98 -10.49 5.90 -2.01
C ALA A 98 -11.94 5.46 -1.68
N SER A 99 -12.32 4.24 -2.08
CA SER A 99 -13.65 3.69 -1.86
C SER A 99 -13.79 3.13 -0.44
N TRP A 100 -14.90 3.43 0.24
CA TRP A 100 -15.19 2.98 1.61
C TRP A 100 -15.24 1.45 1.77
N GLU A 101 -15.55 0.76 0.68
CA GLU A 101 -15.64 -0.69 0.58
C GLU A 101 -14.26 -1.35 0.57
N THR A 102 -13.18 -0.60 0.31
CA THR A 102 -11.84 -1.17 0.14
C THR A 102 -10.94 -0.86 1.32
N ARG A 103 -10.01 -1.76 1.62
CA ARG A 103 -8.93 -1.55 2.59
C ARG A 103 -7.60 -2.01 2.00
N PHE A 104 -6.57 -1.21 2.27
CA PHE A 104 -5.18 -1.53 1.96
C PHE A 104 -4.39 -1.60 3.26
N TYR A 105 -3.86 -2.77 3.58
CA TYR A 105 -2.99 -2.98 4.73
C TYR A 105 -1.59 -3.30 4.25
N TRP A 106 -0.61 -2.57 4.78
CA TRP A 106 0.79 -2.89 4.57
C TRP A 106 1.41 -3.41 5.86
N HIS A 107 2.01 -4.60 5.79
CA HIS A 107 2.70 -5.21 6.91
C HIS A 107 4.20 -5.29 6.65
N LYS A 108 4.98 -4.59 7.48
CA LYS A 108 6.45 -4.61 7.41
C LYS A 108 6.99 -5.92 7.96
N GLY A 109 7.74 -6.64 7.14
CA GLY A 109 8.54 -7.79 7.57
C GLY A 109 9.98 -7.42 7.93
N LEU A 110 10.82 -8.44 8.06
CA LEU A 110 12.25 -8.29 8.34
C LEU A 110 13.05 -8.04 7.04
N LEU A 111 14.18 -7.36 7.17
CA LEU A 111 15.19 -7.21 6.10
C LEU A 111 14.65 -6.70 4.75
N GLY A 112 13.63 -5.84 4.78
CA GLY A 112 13.04 -5.25 3.57
C GLY A 112 11.90 -6.07 2.95
N LEU A 113 11.54 -7.22 3.53
CA LEU A 113 10.33 -7.96 3.16
C LEU A 113 9.10 -7.21 3.65
N SER A 114 8.00 -7.29 2.90
CA SER A 114 6.69 -6.81 3.34
C SER A 114 5.56 -7.48 2.57
N ASN A 115 4.36 -7.42 3.13
CA ASN A 115 3.14 -7.91 2.50
C ASN A 115 2.16 -6.75 2.29
N ALA A 116 1.38 -6.83 1.23
CA ALA A 116 0.25 -5.95 0.96
C ALA A 116 -1.03 -6.79 0.96
N THR A 117 -1.90 -6.55 1.94
CA THR A 117 -3.23 -7.17 2.00
C THR A 117 -4.25 -6.17 1.46
N ILE A 118 -5.02 -6.60 0.47
CA ILE A 118 -6.13 -5.83 -0.08
C ILE A 118 -7.42 -6.57 0.25
N GLN A 119 -8.36 -5.83 0.82
CA GLN A 119 -9.71 -6.32 1.09
C GLN A 119 -10.73 -5.49 0.31
N TRP A 120 -11.70 -6.17 -0.27
CA TRP A 120 -12.94 -5.58 -0.74
C TRP A 120 -14.10 -6.13 0.08
N HIS A 121 -14.74 -5.27 0.86
CA HIS A 121 -15.98 -5.55 1.56
C HIS A 121 -17.11 -5.41 0.55
N ILE A 122 -17.62 -6.53 0.06
CA ILE A 122 -18.59 -6.57 -1.02
C ILE A 122 -19.89 -5.97 -0.49
N PRO A 123 -20.32 -4.78 -0.95
CA PRO A 123 -21.54 -4.17 -0.43
C PRO A 123 -22.77 -4.97 -0.87
N ASP A 124 -23.87 -4.87 -0.13
CA ASP A 124 -25.15 -5.51 -0.48
C ASP A 124 -25.70 -5.05 -1.84
N THR A 125 -25.22 -3.90 -2.33
CA THR A 125 -25.57 -3.33 -3.63
C THR A 125 -24.67 -3.80 -4.78
N ALA A 126 -23.65 -4.63 -4.50
CA ALA A 126 -22.78 -5.17 -5.53
C ALA A 126 -23.58 -6.04 -6.50
N GLN A 127 -23.34 -5.83 -7.80
CA GLN A 127 -23.95 -6.66 -8.82
C GLN A 127 -23.27 -8.03 -8.86
N PRO A 128 -24.01 -9.13 -9.08
CA PRO A 128 -23.38 -10.40 -9.39
C PRO A 128 -22.50 -10.31 -10.65
N GLY A 129 -21.42 -11.08 -10.69
CA GLY A 129 -20.51 -11.09 -11.84
C GLY A 129 -19.10 -11.55 -11.51
N ILE A 130 -18.22 -11.40 -12.49
CA ILE A 130 -16.80 -11.79 -12.39
C ILE A 130 -15.97 -10.56 -12.04
N TYR A 131 -15.15 -10.70 -11.01
CA TYR A 131 -14.33 -9.66 -10.44
C TYR A 131 -12.86 -10.08 -10.37
N ARG A 132 -11.99 -9.07 -10.25
CA ARG A 132 -10.58 -9.23 -9.87
C ARG A 132 -10.13 -8.03 -9.05
N ILE A 133 -9.09 -8.24 -8.25
CA ILE A 133 -8.41 -7.18 -7.51
C ILE A 133 -7.04 -6.95 -8.14
N ARG A 134 -6.66 -5.70 -8.34
CA ARG A 134 -5.30 -5.33 -8.75
C ARG A 134 -4.57 -4.58 -7.64
N TYR A 135 -3.26 -4.76 -7.61
CA TYR A 135 -2.34 -4.09 -6.71
C TYR A 135 -1.33 -3.30 -7.53
N PHE A 136 -1.11 -2.04 -7.18
CA PHE A 136 -0.15 -1.15 -7.80
C PHE A 136 0.84 -0.66 -6.74
N GLY A 137 2.13 -0.78 -7.03
CA GLY A 137 3.16 -0.43 -6.06
C GLY A 137 4.44 0.03 -6.72
N HIS A 138 5.35 0.52 -5.88
CA HIS A 138 6.71 0.81 -6.29
C HIS A 138 7.69 0.21 -5.29
N ASN A 139 8.70 -0.48 -5.79
CA ASN A 139 9.78 -1.01 -4.97
C ASN A 139 11.03 -0.15 -5.06
N ARG A 140 11.71 0.04 -3.95
CA ARG A 140 13.01 0.69 -3.90
C ARG A 140 14.10 -0.35 -4.06
N LYS A 141 14.79 -0.32 -5.19
CA LYS A 141 15.99 -1.12 -5.46
C LYS A 141 17.24 -0.30 -5.14
N GLN A 142 18.20 -0.92 -4.47
CA GLN A 142 19.49 -0.34 -4.13
C GLN A 142 20.57 -1.39 -4.35
N ASP A 143 21.31 -1.26 -5.44
CA ASP A 143 22.48 -2.09 -5.72
C ASP A 143 23.72 -1.50 -5.03
N PHE A 144 24.74 -2.31 -4.81
CA PHE A 144 26.00 -1.87 -4.21
C PHE A 144 26.64 -0.76 -5.08
N LEU A 145 26.98 0.37 -4.47
CA LEU A 145 27.59 1.56 -5.09
C LEU A 145 26.75 2.32 -6.15
N LYS A 146 25.48 1.96 -6.38
CA LYS A 146 24.59 2.69 -7.29
C LYS A 146 23.61 3.58 -6.53
N PRO A 147 23.06 4.66 -7.10
CA PRO A 147 21.93 5.36 -6.50
C PRO A 147 20.69 4.45 -6.37
N ALA A 148 19.83 4.75 -5.40
CA ALA A 148 18.54 4.07 -5.26
C ALA A 148 17.65 4.37 -6.47
N VAL A 149 16.92 3.36 -6.93
CA VAL A 149 15.90 3.51 -7.98
C VAL A 149 14.55 3.03 -7.45
N ILE A 150 13.49 3.78 -7.77
CA ILE A 150 12.10 3.41 -7.49
C ILE A 150 11.50 2.84 -8.78
N LEU A 151 11.06 1.58 -8.75
CA LEU A 151 10.54 0.87 -9.91
C LEU A 151 9.06 0.55 -9.69
N PRO A 152 8.16 0.84 -10.65
CA PRO A 152 6.76 0.46 -10.54
C PRO A 152 6.57 -1.03 -10.77
N PHE A 153 5.54 -1.60 -10.16
CA PHE A 153 5.01 -2.90 -10.50
C PHE A 153 3.49 -2.90 -10.36
N GLU A 154 2.85 -3.82 -11.07
CA GLU A 154 1.42 -4.07 -10.97
C GLU A 154 1.16 -5.57 -10.91
N SER A 155 0.06 -5.94 -10.27
CA SER A 155 -0.33 -7.34 -10.11
C SER A 155 -1.84 -7.48 -10.09
N THR A 156 -2.30 -8.67 -10.45
CA THR A 156 -3.72 -8.99 -10.60
C THR A 156 -3.99 -10.30 -9.87
N SER A 157 -5.04 -10.35 -9.04
CA SER A 157 -5.50 -11.58 -8.41
C SER A 157 -6.00 -12.58 -9.46
N SER A 158 -6.23 -13.83 -9.05
CA SER A 158 -7.15 -14.69 -9.78
C SER A 158 -8.53 -14.03 -9.86
N ILE A 159 -9.29 -14.36 -10.91
CA ILE A 159 -10.69 -13.94 -11.01
C ILE A 159 -11.54 -14.67 -9.98
N PHE A 160 -12.62 -14.04 -9.54
CA PHE A 160 -13.59 -14.61 -8.63
C PHE A 160 -14.99 -14.14 -8.98
N GLU A 161 -16.00 -14.92 -8.60
CA GLU A 161 -17.40 -14.59 -8.84
C GLU A 161 -18.03 -14.00 -7.57
N VAL A 162 -18.85 -12.96 -7.74
CA VAL A 162 -19.77 -12.49 -6.71
C VAL A 162 -21.17 -12.93 -7.10
N VAL A 163 -21.88 -13.55 -6.16
CA VAL A 163 -23.27 -14.00 -6.33
C VAL A 163 -24.19 -13.29 -5.36
N ALA A 164 -25.48 -13.23 -5.71
CA ALA A 164 -26.51 -12.76 -4.80
C ALA A 164 -26.67 -13.72 -3.60
N THR A 165 -27.26 -13.22 -2.53
CA THR A 165 -27.54 -13.97 -1.30
C THR A 165 -28.45 -15.16 -1.54
#